data_AF-A0A822ZMU5-F1
#
_entry.id   AF-A0A822ZMU5-F1
#
_cell.length_a   1.000
_cell.length_b   1.000
_cell.length_c   1.000
_cell.angle_alpha   90.00
_cell.angle_beta   90.00
_cell.angle_gamma   90.00
#
_symmetry.space_group_name_H-M   'P 1'
#
loop_
_entity.id
_entity.type
_entity.pdbx_description
1 polymer ?
#
loop_
_entity_poly.entity_id
_entity_poly.type
_entity_poly.pdbx_seq_one_letter_code
_entity_poly.pdbx_strand_id
1 'polypeptide(L)'
;MGYAQLVIGPAGSGKSTYCSSLYQHCETIGRTIHIVNLDPAAESFDYPVAMDVRELISLDDVMEELGLGPNGGLIYCMEHLEESLDDWLADELENYLDDDYLVFDCPGQIELFSHVPVLRNFVDHLKRKNFNICAVYLLDSQVITDVTKFISGCMASLSAMVQLELPHVNILSKMDLVTNKRDIEDYLNPEPRVLLSELNQYMAPQFEKLNKALIELVDEYSMVSFLPLDLRKESSIQYVLSQIDNCIQYGEDADVKVMEFDPEDEDD
;
A
#
# COMPACT_ATOMS: atom_id res chain seq x y z
N MET A 1 -2.87 -20.95 2.50
CA MET A 1 -2.02 -19.78 2.76
C MET A 1 -2.85 -18.56 2.42
N GLY A 2 -2.89 -17.52 3.26
CA GLY A 2 -3.64 -16.30 2.96
C GLY A 2 -2.78 -15.26 2.23
N TYR A 3 -3.40 -14.29 1.58
CA TYR A 3 -2.69 -13.20 0.88
C TYR A 3 -3.17 -11.85 1.40
N ALA A 4 -2.25 -10.91 1.57
CA ALA A 4 -2.57 -9.60 2.09
C ALA A 4 -1.75 -8.48 1.44
N GLN A 5 -2.40 -7.35 1.19
CA GLN A 5 -1.71 -6.09 0.93
C GLN A 5 -2.08 -5.06 1.99
N LEU A 6 -1.06 -4.39 2.55
CA LEU A 6 -1.26 -3.21 3.41
C LEU A 6 -1.15 -1.96 2.57
N VAL A 7 -2.26 -1.25 2.38
CA VAL A 7 -2.31 -0.01 1.59
C VAL A 7 -1.91 1.15 2.49
N ILE A 8 -0.70 1.67 2.29
CA ILE A 8 -0.10 2.70 3.14
C ILE A 8 0.30 3.92 2.33
N GLY A 9 0.57 5.02 3.02
CA GLY A 9 1.06 6.25 2.41
C GLY A 9 0.44 7.50 3.05
N PRO A 10 0.99 8.69 2.77
CA PRO A 10 0.58 9.93 3.41
C PRO A 10 -0.91 10.24 3.25
N ALA A 11 -1.46 11.05 4.16
CA ALA A 11 -2.83 11.53 4.08
C ALA A 11 -3.06 12.22 2.72
N GLY A 12 -4.19 11.91 2.09
CA GLY A 12 -4.54 12.43 0.77
C GLY A 12 -3.86 11.73 -0.41
N SER A 13 -3.02 10.71 -0.21
CA SER A 13 -2.41 9.95 -1.32
C SER A 13 -3.39 9.10 -2.13
N GLY A 14 -4.63 8.93 -1.67
CA GLY A 14 -5.69 8.21 -2.39
C GLY A 14 -5.81 6.72 -2.07
N LYS A 15 -5.43 6.29 -0.85
CA LYS A 15 -5.51 4.89 -0.38
C LYS A 15 -6.92 4.28 -0.55
N SER A 16 -7.93 4.86 0.10
CA SER A 16 -9.32 4.37 0.00
C SER A 16 -9.87 4.42 -1.42
N THR A 17 -9.49 5.43 -2.23
CA THR A 17 -9.86 5.50 -3.66
C THR A 17 -9.23 4.37 -4.46
N TYR A 18 -7.98 4.02 -4.17
CA TYR A 18 -7.32 2.86 -4.76
C TYR A 18 -8.00 1.56 -4.33
N CYS A 19 -8.33 1.39 -3.05
CA CYS A 19 -9.08 0.22 -2.55
C CYS A 19 -10.42 0.06 -3.28
N SER A 20 -11.21 1.14 -3.42
CA SER A 20 -12.48 1.13 -4.17
C SER A 20 -12.27 0.70 -5.64
N SER A 21 -11.27 1.28 -6.30
CA SER A 21 -11.00 0.98 -7.71
C SER A 21 -10.51 -0.46 -7.90
N LEU A 22 -9.68 -0.94 -6.97
CA LEU A 22 -9.16 -2.32 -6.97
C LEU A 22 -10.30 -3.32 -6.79
N TYR A 23 -11.21 -3.05 -5.86
CA TYR A 23 -12.39 -3.86 -5.64
C TYR A 23 -13.25 -3.98 -6.90
N GLN A 24 -13.60 -2.84 -7.53
CA GLN A 24 -14.39 -2.83 -8.75
C GLN A 24 -13.71 -3.58 -9.90
N HIS A 25 -12.39 -3.44 -10.04
CA HIS A 25 -11.63 -4.17 -11.04
C HIS A 25 -11.64 -5.68 -10.77
N CYS A 26 -11.39 -6.09 -9.53
CA CYS A 26 -11.42 -7.50 -9.11
C CYS A 26 -12.81 -8.13 -9.31
N GLU A 27 -13.89 -7.44 -8.94
CA GLU A 27 -15.27 -7.90 -9.25
C GLU A 27 -15.48 -8.10 -10.74
N THR A 28 -14.99 -7.17 -11.57
CA THR A 28 -15.16 -7.22 -13.03
C THR A 28 -14.45 -8.43 -13.65
N ILE A 29 -13.26 -8.79 -13.15
CA ILE A 29 -12.51 -9.96 -13.62
C ILE A 29 -12.91 -11.26 -12.91
N GLY A 30 -13.89 -11.22 -12.00
CA GLY A 30 -14.36 -12.38 -11.23
C GLY A 30 -13.38 -12.87 -10.16
N ARG A 31 -12.52 -12.00 -9.65
CA ARG A 31 -11.59 -12.27 -8.55
C ARG A 31 -12.17 -11.76 -7.23
N THR A 32 -12.26 -12.63 -6.23
CA THR A 32 -12.69 -12.25 -4.89
C THR A 32 -11.55 -11.60 -4.11
N ILE A 33 -11.83 -10.43 -3.54
CA ILE A 33 -10.97 -9.77 -2.54
C ILE A 33 -11.84 -9.22 -1.41
N HIS A 34 -11.26 -9.06 -0.22
CA HIS A 34 -11.94 -8.53 0.95
C HIS A 34 -11.22 -7.30 1.46
N ILE A 35 -11.91 -6.15 1.50
CA ILE A 35 -11.31 -4.92 2.02
C ILE A 35 -11.56 -4.80 3.51
N VAL A 36 -10.50 -4.58 4.26
CA VAL A 36 -10.50 -4.33 5.70
C VAL A 36 -10.19 -2.87 5.94
N ASN A 37 -11.05 -2.18 6.70
CA ASN A 37 -10.77 -0.82 7.14
C ASN A 37 -9.94 -0.85 8.44
N LEU A 38 -8.74 -0.29 8.39
CA LEU A 38 -7.91 -0.03 9.58
C LEU A 38 -7.84 1.47 9.94
N ASP A 39 -8.55 2.35 9.23
CA ASP A 39 -8.63 3.78 9.55
C ASP A 39 -9.82 4.08 10.47
N PRO A 40 -9.60 4.35 11.78
CA PRO A 40 -10.67 4.67 12.73
C PRO A 40 -11.26 6.07 12.50
N ALA A 41 -10.66 6.88 11.61
CA ALA A 41 -11.16 8.19 11.19
C ALA A 41 -11.93 8.15 9.86
N ALA A 42 -12.12 6.98 9.25
CA ALA A 42 -12.83 6.86 7.98
C ALA A 42 -14.32 7.22 8.14
N GLU A 43 -14.83 8.09 7.26
CA GLU A 43 -16.22 8.55 7.29
C GLU A 43 -17.15 7.68 6.43
N SER A 44 -16.74 7.35 5.20
CA SER A 44 -17.55 6.64 4.22
C SER A 44 -16.71 5.77 3.29
N PHE A 45 -17.30 4.68 2.80
CA PHE A 45 -16.66 3.76 1.86
C PHE A 45 -17.49 3.60 0.59
N ASP A 46 -16.80 3.51 -0.55
CA ASP A 46 -17.37 3.20 -1.86
C ASP A 46 -17.16 1.72 -2.23
N TYR A 47 -17.07 0.85 -1.22
CA TYR A 47 -16.86 -0.59 -1.33
C TYR A 47 -17.40 -1.31 -0.09
N PRO A 48 -17.74 -2.61 -0.19
CA PRO A 48 -18.07 -3.44 0.96
C PRO A 48 -16.85 -3.61 1.86
N VAL A 49 -17.03 -3.32 3.15
CA VAL A 49 -16.01 -3.53 4.18
C VAL A 49 -16.24 -4.88 4.84
N ALA A 50 -15.20 -5.71 4.84
CA ALA A 50 -15.20 -7.07 5.35
C ALA A 50 -14.95 -7.12 6.87
N MET A 51 -14.09 -6.22 7.35
CA MET A 51 -13.81 -5.99 8.77
C MET A 51 -13.56 -4.49 8.96
N ASP A 52 -14.07 -3.90 10.04
CA ASP A 52 -13.95 -2.46 10.29
C ASP A 52 -13.43 -2.18 11.70
N VAL A 53 -12.25 -1.57 11.80
CA VAL A 53 -11.65 -1.18 13.09
C VAL A 53 -12.56 -0.27 13.92
N ARG A 54 -13.48 0.47 13.29
CA ARG A 54 -14.42 1.35 13.99
C ARG A 54 -15.41 0.58 14.88
N GLU A 55 -15.60 -0.71 14.65
CA GLU A 55 -16.39 -1.58 15.53
C GLU A 55 -15.66 -1.93 16.83
N LEU A 56 -14.32 -1.89 16.80
CA LEU A 56 -13.47 -2.02 17.98
C LEU A 56 -13.29 -0.65 18.68
N ILE A 57 -12.87 0.37 17.91
CA ILE A 57 -12.60 1.70 18.43
C ILE A 57 -12.70 2.78 17.33
N SER A 58 -13.42 3.86 17.60
CA SER A 58 -13.55 5.00 16.67
C SER A 58 -12.73 6.20 17.14
N LEU A 59 -12.25 7.03 16.20
CA LEU A 59 -11.49 8.22 16.55
C LEU A 59 -12.35 9.25 17.29
N ASP A 60 -13.61 9.41 16.87
CA ASP A 60 -14.53 10.39 17.45
C ASP A 60 -14.81 10.09 18.94
N ASP A 61 -15.09 8.82 19.28
CA ASP A 61 -15.34 8.42 20.67
C ASP A 61 -14.12 8.68 21.56
N VAL A 62 -12.92 8.35 21.06
CA VAL A 62 -11.65 8.57 21.77
C VAL A 62 -11.39 10.06 22.01
N MET A 63 -11.65 10.90 21.01
CA MET A 63 -11.48 12.34 21.12
C MET A 63 -12.47 12.94 22.15
N GLU A 64 -13.72 12.48 22.16
CA GLU A 64 -14.74 12.94 23.10
C GLU A 64 -14.45 12.48 24.54
N GLU A 65 -14.10 11.20 24.74
CA GLU A 65 -13.91 10.63 26.07
C GLU A 65 -12.59 11.02 26.74
N LEU A 66 -11.49 11.02 25.97
CA LEU A 66 -10.14 11.27 26.51
C LEU A 66 -9.67 12.71 26.34
N GLY A 67 -10.42 13.55 25.60
CA GLY A 67 -10.06 14.94 25.34
C GLY A 67 -8.79 15.09 24.50
N LEU A 68 -8.47 14.07 23.69
CA LEU A 68 -7.30 14.07 22.81
C LEU A 68 -7.58 14.84 21.52
N GLY A 69 -6.52 15.40 20.91
CA GLY A 69 -6.59 15.92 19.54
C GLY A 69 -6.56 14.79 18.50
N PRO A 70 -6.88 15.06 17.22
CA PRO A 70 -7.03 14.03 16.18
C PRO A 70 -5.84 13.08 16.05
N ASN A 71 -4.61 13.61 16.01
CA ASN A 71 -3.42 12.76 15.90
C ASN A 71 -3.19 11.92 17.16
N GLY A 72 -3.42 12.49 18.35
CA GLY A 72 -3.27 11.78 19.61
C GLY A 72 -4.33 10.68 19.80
N GLY A 73 -5.57 10.97 19.41
CA GLY A 73 -6.65 9.99 19.37
C GLY A 73 -6.35 8.86 18.39
N LEU A 74 -5.82 9.17 17.20
CA LEU A 74 -5.49 8.14 16.22
C LEU A 74 -4.38 7.20 16.72
N ILE A 75 -3.31 7.73 17.33
CA ILE A 75 -2.28 6.89 17.94
C ILE A 75 -2.90 5.99 19.00
N TYR A 76 -3.78 6.52 19.85
CA TYR A 76 -4.47 5.73 20.87
C TYR A 76 -5.34 4.61 20.27
N CYS A 77 -6.12 4.89 19.22
CA CYS A 77 -6.89 3.88 18.50
C CYS A 77 -6.00 2.74 17.98
N MET A 78 -4.85 3.10 17.42
CA MET A 78 -3.91 2.13 16.86
C MET A 78 -3.20 1.31 17.95
N GLU A 79 -2.85 1.91 19.08
CA GLU A 79 -2.34 1.19 20.25
C GLU A 79 -3.39 0.23 20.82
N HIS A 80 -4.66 0.64 20.86
CA HIS A 80 -5.76 -0.22 21.30
C HIS A 80 -6.01 -1.40 20.35
N LEU A 81 -5.89 -1.18 19.04
CA LEU A 81 -5.89 -2.24 18.04
C LEU A 81 -4.75 -3.23 18.29
N GLU A 82 -3.54 -2.75 18.60
CA GLU A 82 -2.39 -3.61 18.93
C GLU A 82 -2.65 -4.51 20.14
N GLU A 83 -3.25 -3.96 21.20
CA GLU A 83 -3.64 -4.73 22.39
C GLU A 83 -4.71 -5.79 22.08
N SER A 84 -5.50 -5.59 21.03
CA SER A 84 -6.65 -6.42 20.66
C SER A 84 -6.36 -7.38 19.49
N LEU A 85 -5.12 -7.49 19.01
CA LEU A 85 -4.78 -8.33 17.85
C LEU A 85 -5.06 -9.82 18.08
N ASP A 86 -4.74 -10.32 19.27
CA ASP A 86 -4.86 -11.75 19.57
C ASP A 86 -6.31 -12.18 19.87
N ASP A 87 -7.20 -11.24 20.18
CA ASP A 87 -8.62 -11.49 20.45
C ASP A 87 -9.47 -11.08 19.24
N TRP A 88 -9.58 -9.77 18.95
CA TRP A 88 -10.47 -9.25 17.92
C TRP A 88 -10.02 -9.61 16.51
N LEU A 89 -8.78 -9.29 16.14
CA LEU A 89 -8.31 -9.55 14.77
C LEU A 89 -8.20 -11.06 14.51
N ALA A 90 -7.79 -11.83 15.51
CA ALA A 90 -7.71 -13.28 15.39
C ALA A 90 -9.08 -13.91 15.08
N ASP A 91 -10.13 -13.48 15.80
CA ASP A 91 -11.51 -13.95 15.61
C ASP A 91 -12.05 -13.54 14.24
N GLU A 92 -11.85 -12.28 13.84
CA GLU A 92 -12.28 -11.78 12.53
C GLU A 92 -11.59 -12.53 11.38
N LEU A 93 -10.30 -12.82 11.52
CA LEU A 93 -9.53 -13.59 10.55
C LEU A 93 -9.94 -15.07 10.48
N GLU A 94 -10.65 -15.64 11.46
CA GLU A 94 -11.15 -17.03 11.34
C GLU A 94 -12.15 -17.18 10.19
N ASN A 95 -12.80 -16.08 9.78
CA ASN A 95 -13.71 -16.05 8.66
C ASN A 95 -13.00 -16.06 7.28
N TYR A 96 -11.68 -15.86 7.26
CA TYR A 96 -10.88 -15.70 6.04
C TYR A 96 -9.65 -16.61 6.10
N LEU A 97 -9.62 -17.65 5.28
CA LEU A 97 -8.56 -18.66 5.31
C LEU A 97 -8.04 -18.94 3.91
N ASP A 98 -7.42 -20.10 3.69
CA ASP A 98 -6.64 -20.46 2.50
C ASP A 98 -7.17 -19.86 1.17
N ASP A 99 -6.27 -19.21 0.43
CA ASP A 99 -6.49 -18.54 -0.86
C ASP A 99 -7.29 -17.22 -0.83
N ASP A 100 -7.77 -16.78 0.33
CA ASP A 100 -8.38 -15.46 0.46
C ASP A 100 -7.36 -14.32 0.31
N TYR A 101 -7.82 -13.23 -0.31
CA TYR A 101 -7.03 -12.03 -0.53
C TYR A 101 -7.61 -10.83 0.23
N LEU A 102 -6.90 -10.42 1.29
CA LEU A 102 -7.24 -9.28 2.13
C LEU A 102 -6.52 -8.00 1.68
N VAL A 103 -7.25 -6.90 1.63
CA VAL A 103 -6.73 -5.56 1.34
C VAL A 103 -6.98 -4.66 2.55
N PHE A 104 -5.93 -4.30 3.26
CA PHE A 104 -6.03 -3.44 4.44
C PHE A 104 -5.87 -1.98 4.05
N ASP A 105 -6.94 -1.18 4.18
CA ASP A 105 -6.89 0.28 4.02
C ASP A 105 -6.43 0.93 5.32
N CYS A 106 -5.18 1.41 5.35
CA CYS A 106 -4.55 1.92 6.57
C CYS A 106 -4.76 3.43 6.75
N PRO A 107 -4.69 3.94 7.99
CA PRO A 107 -4.74 5.37 8.23
C PRO A 107 -3.59 6.14 7.56
N GLY A 108 -3.86 7.40 7.19
CA GLY A 108 -2.91 8.22 6.43
C GLY A 108 -1.81 8.94 7.21
N GLN A 109 -1.78 8.84 8.54
CA GLN A 109 -0.81 9.58 9.34
C GLN A 109 0.57 8.93 9.34
N ILE A 110 1.61 9.72 9.07
CA ILE A 110 2.98 9.24 8.84
C ILE A 110 3.63 8.66 10.09
N GLU A 111 3.19 9.10 11.27
CA GLU A 111 3.66 8.68 12.58
C GLU A 111 3.48 7.16 12.79
N LEU A 112 2.43 6.58 12.20
CA LEU A 112 2.08 5.16 12.33
C LEU A 112 3.07 4.20 11.68
N PHE A 113 3.82 4.67 10.68
CA PHE A 113 4.84 3.87 9.98
C PHE A 113 6.23 4.48 10.09
N SER A 114 6.45 5.40 11.04
CA SER A 114 7.76 6.00 11.33
C SER A 114 8.18 5.93 12.79
N HIS A 115 7.24 6.06 13.75
CA HIS A 115 7.58 6.23 15.17
C HIS A 115 6.94 5.20 16.10
N VAL A 116 5.86 4.55 15.69
CA VAL A 116 5.12 3.58 16.52
C VAL A 116 5.20 2.18 15.91
N PRO A 117 5.43 1.12 16.70
CA PRO A 117 5.57 -0.25 16.17
C PRO A 117 4.24 -0.94 15.87
N VAL A 118 3.08 -0.30 16.08
CA VAL A 118 1.74 -0.91 15.90
C VAL A 118 1.60 -1.65 14.57
N LEU A 119 1.88 -0.99 13.44
CA LEU A 119 1.72 -1.61 12.12
C LEU A 119 2.71 -2.76 11.90
N ARG A 120 3.92 -2.69 12.47
CA ARG A 120 4.87 -3.80 12.43
C ARG A 120 4.34 -4.99 13.22
N ASN A 121 3.82 -4.76 14.42
CA ASN A 121 3.28 -5.82 15.28
C ASN A 121 2.02 -6.45 14.66
N PHE A 122 1.19 -5.65 14.00
CA PHE A 122 0.08 -6.12 13.18
C PHE A 122 0.56 -7.03 12.03
N VAL A 123 1.59 -6.62 11.30
CA VAL A 123 2.21 -7.44 10.23
C VAL A 123 2.77 -8.74 10.79
N ASP A 124 3.47 -8.71 11.92
CA ASP A 124 4.02 -9.90 12.57
C ASP A 124 2.91 -10.85 13.06
N HIS A 125 1.77 -10.31 13.50
CA HIS A 125 0.57 -11.10 13.80
C HIS A 125 0.04 -11.81 12.54
N LEU A 126 -0.14 -11.09 11.42
CA LEU A 126 -0.60 -11.69 10.15
C LEU A 126 0.38 -12.76 9.63
N LYS A 127 1.70 -12.53 9.72
CA LYS A 127 2.72 -13.52 9.36
C LYS A 127 2.59 -14.79 10.22
N ARG A 128 2.33 -14.67 11.53
CA ARG A 128 2.05 -15.83 12.41
C ARG A 128 0.80 -16.61 12.01
N LYS A 129 -0.16 -15.95 11.35
CA LYS A 129 -1.38 -16.54 10.81
C LYS A 129 -1.21 -17.07 9.36
N ASN A 130 0.02 -17.17 8.86
CA ASN A 130 0.36 -17.75 7.56
C ASN A 130 -0.16 -16.96 6.34
N PHE A 131 -0.06 -15.62 6.42
CA PHE A 131 -0.29 -14.72 5.29
C PHE A 131 1.01 -14.35 4.56
N ASN A 132 0.95 -14.33 3.23
CA ASN A 132 1.93 -13.66 2.38
C ASN A 132 1.53 -12.19 2.22
N ILE A 133 2.45 -11.29 2.60
CA ILE A 133 2.12 -9.88 2.79
C ILE A 133 3.09 -8.99 2.03
N CYS A 134 2.56 -8.00 1.31
CA CYS A 134 3.33 -6.85 0.85
C CYS A 134 2.70 -5.54 1.32
N ALA A 135 3.48 -4.47 1.34
CA ALA A 135 2.92 -3.13 1.47
C ALA A 135 2.76 -2.47 0.09
N VAL A 136 1.64 -1.79 -0.11
CA VAL A 136 1.38 -0.98 -1.30
C VAL A 136 1.49 0.48 -0.86
N TYR A 137 2.61 1.12 -1.20
CA TYR A 137 2.91 2.47 -0.76
C TYR A 137 2.47 3.50 -1.80
N LEU A 138 1.43 4.27 -1.51
CA LEU A 138 0.92 5.32 -2.39
C LEU A 138 1.55 6.67 -2.07
N LEU A 139 2.11 7.29 -3.11
CA LEU A 139 2.56 8.67 -3.10
C LEU A 139 1.80 9.47 -4.16
N ASP A 140 1.34 10.66 -3.80
CA ASP A 140 0.61 11.53 -4.73
C ASP A 140 1.57 12.11 -5.79
N SER A 141 1.29 11.85 -7.07
CA SER A 141 2.09 12.37 -8.18
C SER A 141 2.19 13.89 -8.22
N GLN A 142 1.20 14.62 -7.69
CA GLN A 142 1.24 16.09 -7.63
C GLN A 142 2.29 16.64 -6.66
N VAL A 143 2.76 15.81 -5.72
CA VAL A 143 3.83 16.17 -4.77
C VAL A 143 5.19 16.14 -5.48
N ILE A 144 5.36 15.35 -6.54
CA ILE A 144 6.61 15.24 -7.27
C ILE A 144 6.67 16.32 -8.34
N THR A 145 7.12 17.50 -7.94
CA THR A 145 7.32 18.64 -8.86
C THR A 145 8.79 18.90 -9.18
N ASP A 146 9.71 18.30 -8.43
CA ASP A 146 11.15 18.47 -8.58
C ASP A 146 11.92 17.30 -7.96
N VAL A 147 13.22 17.23 -8.27
CA VAL A 147 14.12 16.16 -7.81
C VAL A 147 14.23 16.09 -6.28
N THR A 148 14.16 17.23 -5.57
CA THR A 148 14.26 17.23 -4.11
C THR A 148 13.02 16.59 -3.47
N LYS A 149 11.84 16.89 -4.00
CA LYS A 149 10.58 16.25 -3.58
C LYS A 149 10.53 14.78 -3.97
N PHE A 150 11.01 14.42 -5.16
CA PHE A 150 11.14 13.02 -5.58
C PHE A 150 11.98 12.22 -4.58
N ILE A 151 13.21 12.67 -4.30
CA ILE A 151 14.11 12.01 -3.36
C ILE A 151 13.50 11.96 -1.95
N SER A 152 12.81 13.01 -1.52
CA SER A 152 12.11 12.99 -0.23
C SER A 152 11.02 11.92 -0.18
N GLY A 153 10.26 11.74 -1.26
CA GLY A 153 9.27 10.68 -1.41
C GLY A 153 9.88 9.28 -1.40
N CYS A 154 11.00 9.08 -2.10
CA CYS A 154 11.78 7.85 -2.01
C CYS A 154 12.21 7.59 -0.56
N MET A 155 12.83 8.55 0.12
CA MET A 155 13.29 8.36 1.51
C MET A 155 12.15 8.04 2.48
N ALA A 156 10.98 8.65 2.30
CA ALA A 156 9.79 8.34 3.10
C ALA A 156 9.31 6.90 2.88
N SER A 157 9.29 6.43 1.63
CA SER A 157 8.99 5.02 1.33
C SER A 157 10.04 4.08 1.92
N LEU A 158 11.34 4.44 1.87
CA LEU A 158 12.43 3.60 2.41
C LEU A 158 12.25 3.42 3.91
N SER A 159 11.96 4.54 4.58
CA SER A 159 11.76 4.54 6.02
C SER A 159 10.60 3.63 6.41
N ALA A 160 9.49 3.68 5.66
CA ALA A 160 8.35 2.79 5.89
C ALA A 160 8.72 1.33 5.61
N MET A 161 9.47 1.04 4.53
CA MET A 161 9.93 -0.31 4.18
C MET A 161 10.79 -0.93 5.28
N VAL A 162 11.74 -0.16 5.81
CA VAL A 162 12.60 -0.61 6.92
C VAL A 162 11.80 -0.80 8.20
N GLN A 163 10.85 0.08 8.50
CA GLN A 163 10.04 -0.01 9.72
C GLN A 163 9.08 -1.20 9.70
N LEU A 164 8.46 -1.50 8.56
CA LEU A 164 7.49 -2.59 8.41
C LEU A 164 8.13 -3.96 8.13
N GLU A 165 9.37 -3.98 7.65
CA GLU A 165 10.07 -5.22 7.27
C GLU A 165 9.24 -6.06 6.29
N LEU A 166 8.71 -5.37 5.26
CA LEU A 166 7.89 -5.95 4.18
C LEU A 166 8.42 -5.55 2.81
N PRO A 167 8.22 -6.39 1.78
CA PRO A 167 8.41 -5.95 0.41
C PRO A 167 7.37 -4.88 0.07
N HIS A 168 7.80 -3.82 -0.62
CA HIS A 168 6.92 -2.71 -1.01
C HIS A 168 6.70 -2.68 -2.53
N VAL A 169 5.45 -2.46 -2.92
CA VAL A 169 5.08 -1.99 -4.25
C VAL A 169 4.80 -0.49 -4.16
N ASN A 170 5.73 0.32 -4.67
CA ASN A 170 5.63 1.77 -4.65
C ASN A 170 4.78 2.27 -5.82
N ILE A 171 3.75 3.07 -5.54
CA ILE A 171 2.79 3.57 -6.52
C ILE A 171 2.75 5.09 -6.52
N LEU A 172 2.80 5.69 -7.71
CA LEU A 172 2.40 7.08 -7.92
C LEU A 172 0.93 7.16 -8.28
N SER A 173 0.13 7.68 -7.36
CA SER A 173 -1.30 7.84 -7.52
C SER A 173 -1.65 9.14 -8.24
N LYS A 174 -2.91 9.27 -8.65
CA LYS A 174 -3.48 10.46 -9.30
C LYS A 174 -2.77 10.88 -10.60
N MET A 175 -2.19 9.93 -11.33
CA MET A 175 -1.50 10.21 -12.59
C MET A 175 -2.43 10.81 -13.65
N ASP A 176 -3.74 10.67 -13.47
CA ASP A 176 -4.79 11.25 -14.29
C ASP A 176 -4.94 12.78 -14.11
N LEU A 177 -4.40 13.34 -13.02
CA LEU A 177 -4.34 14.77 -12.73
C LEU A 177 -3.05 15.44 -13.22
N VAL A 178 -2.07 14.65 -13.66
CA VAL A 178 -0.79 15.17 -14.16
C VAL A 178 -1.00 15.77 -15.55
N THR A 179 -0.89 17.10 -15.65
CA THR A 179 -1.12 17.84 -16.90
C THR A 179 0.00 17.66 -17.92
N ASN A 180 1.25 17.60 -17.46
CA ASN A 180 2.42 17.44 -18.32
C ASN A 180 3.21 16.20 -17.90
N LYS A 181 3.05 15.12 -18.65
CA LYS A 181 3.67 13.83 -18.33
C LYS A 181 5.19 13.87 -18.35
N ARG A 182 5.79 14.77 -19.13
CA ARG A 182 7.25 14.90 -19.22
C ARG A 182 7.87 15.26 -17.87
N ASP A 183 7.15 16.01 -17.03
CA ASP A 183 7.67 16.46 -15.74
C ASP A 183 7.78 15.31 -14.72
N ILE A 184 7.13 14.18 -14.97
CA ILE A 184 7.17 12.98 -14.12
C ILE A 184 7.86 11.81 -14.82
N GLU A 185 7.92 11.79 -16.15
CA GLU A 185 8.55 10.73 -16.95
C GLU A 185 10.00 10.48 -16.54
N ASP A 186 10.76 11.55 -16.29
CA ASP A 186 12.15 11.49 -15.81
C ASP A 186 12.26 10.89 -14.39
N TYR A 187 11.18 10.91 -13.62
CA TYR A 187 11.08 10.31 -12.27
C TYR A 187 10.44 8.92 -12.25
N LEU A 188 9.86 8.45 -13.37
CA LEU A 188 9.35 7.08 -13.51
C LEU A 188 10.45 6.09 -13.90
N ASN A 189 11.42 6.55 -14.69
CA ASN A 189 12.65 5.79 -14.96
C ASN A 189 13.90 6.65 -14.65
N PRO A 190 14.13 7.00 -13.38
CA PRO A 190 15.24 7.86 -13.04
C PRO A 190 16.60 7.24 -13.33
N GLU A 191 17.46 7.98 -14.03
CA GLU A 191 18.88 7.66 -14.10
C GLU A 191 19.62 8.29 -12.91
N PRO A 192 20.34 7.50 -12.08
CA PRO A 192 21.04 8.03 -10.90
C PRO A 192 21.97 9.22 -11.20
N ARG A 193 22.64 9.18 -12.36
CA ARG A 193 23.53 10.28 -12.79
C ARG A 193 22.79 11.57 -13.09
N VAL A 194 21.59 11.47 -13.68
CA VAL A 194 20.75 12.62 -14.00
C VAL A 194 20.19 13.20 -12.69
N LEU A 195 19.63 12.35 -11.82
CA LEU A 195 19.13 12.78 -10.52
C LEU A 195 20.21 13.48 -9.67
N LEU A 196 21.43 12.93 -9.62
CA LEU A 196 22.52 13.55 -8.87
C LEU A 196 22.91 14.92 -9.44
N SER A 197 22.98 15.02 -10.77
CA SER A 197 23.30 16.28 -11.46
C SER A 197 22.25 17.35 -11.16
N GLU A 198 20.96 17.00 -11.25
CA GLU A 198 19.87 17.91 -10.92
C GLU A 198 19.89 18.30 -9.45
N LEU A 199 20.00 17.33 -8.54
CA LEU A 199 20.00 17.58 -7.10
C LEU A 199 21.14 18.52 -6.68
N ASN A 200 22.32 18.40 -7.31
CA ASN A 200 23.45 19.31 -7.11
C ASN A 200 23.23 20.73 -7.67
N GLN A 201 22.31 20.92 -8.61
CA GLN A 201 21.93 22.26 -9.10
C GLN A 201 20.97 22.96 -8.15
N TYR A 202 20.08 22.21 -7.48
CA TYR A 202 19.09 22.75 -6.54
C TYR A 202 19.65 22.95 -5.13
N MET A 203 20.64 22.16 -4.71
CA MET A 203 21.20 22.18 -3.36
C MET A 203 22.55 22.90 -3.29
N ALA A 204 22.90 23.42 -2.12
CA ALA A 204 24.17 24.11 -1.92
C ALA A 204 25.38 23.16 -2.09
N PRO A 205 26.53 23.63 -2.63
CA PRO A 205 27.67 22.77 -2.96
C PRO A 205 28.22 21.96 -1.78
N GLN A 206 28.07 22.41 -0.54
CA GLN A 206 28.51 21.64 0.64
C GLN A 206 27.77 20.30 0.81
N PHE A 207 26.60 20.13 0.18
CA PHE A 207 25.80 18.91 0.26
C PHE A 207 26.11 17.88 -0.83
N GLU A 208 27.08 18.12 -1.72
CA GLU A 208 27.39 17.23 -2.85
C GLU A 208 27.65 15.77 -2.41
N LYS A 209 28.37 15.58 -1.30
CA LYS A 209 28.62 14.25 -0.73
C LYS A 209 27.34 13.58 -0.19
N LEU A 210 26.45 14.37 0.42
CA LEU A 210 25.17 13.89 0.92
C LEU A 210 24.25 13.51 -0.24
N ASN A 211 24.15 14.37 -1.25
CA ASN A 211 23.36 14.12 -2.46
C ASN A 211 23.80 12.81 -3.12
N LYS A 212 25.11 12.59 -3.28
CA LYS A 212 25.63 11.34 -3.82
C LYS A 212 25.19 10.11 -3.00
N ALA A 213 25.33 10.17 -1.67
CA ALA A 213 24.92 9.06 -0.80
C ALA A 213 23.41 8.79 -0.85
N LEU A 214 22.58 9.83 -0.94
CA LEU A 214 21.13 9.69 -1.09
C LEU A 214 20.76 9.00 -2.42
N ILE A 215 21.39 9.41 -3.52
CA ILE A 215 21.14 8.81 -4.83
C ILE A 215 21.59 7.35 -4.87
N GLU A 216 22.77 7.03 -4.33
CA GLU A 216 23.26 5.65 -4.24
C GLU A 216 22.30 4.77 -3.43
N LEU A 217 21.76 5.28 -2.32
CA LEU A 217 20.78 4.55 -1.50
C LEU A 217 19.47 4.29 -2.25
N VAL A 218 18.96 5.28 -3.00
CA VAL A 218 17.73 5.14 -3.78
C VAL A 218 17.90 4.11 -4.90
N ASP A 219 19.08 4.09 -5.54
CA ASP A 219 19.45 3.13 -6.59
C ASP A 219 19.57 1.69 -6.06
N GLU A 220 20.29 1.49 -4.95
CA GLU A 220 20.54 0.17 -4.38
C GLU A 220 19.25 -0.59 -3.97
N TYR A 221 18.26 0.13 -3.42
CA TYR A 221 17.00 -0.48 -2.98
C TYR A 221 15.96 -0.60 -4.10
N SER A 222 16.32 -0.31 -5.36
CA SER A 222 15.41 -0.32 -6.51
C SER A 222 14.15 0.54 -6.29
N MET A 223 14.19 1.47 -5.34
CA MET A 223 13.09 2.40 -5.04
C MET A 223 12.94 3.53 -6.04
N VAL A 224 13.81 3.49 -7.05
CA VAL A 224 13.82 4.32 -8.24
C VAL A 224 12.56 4.12 -9.07
N SER A 225 11.85 2.98 -8.94
CA SER A 225 10.69 2.66 -9.76
C SER A 225 9.39 2.78 -8.96
N PHE A 226 8.68 3.88 -9.13
CA PHE A 226 7.28 3.95 -8.75
C PHE A 226 6.40 3.54 -9.93
N LEU A 227 5.41 2.69 -9.68
CA LEU A 227 4.41 2.32 -10.68
C LEU A 227 3.40 3.46 -10.85
N PRO A 228 3.20 4.00 -12.06
CA PRO A 228 2.20 5.03 -12.28
C PRO A 228 0.79 4.41 -12.26
N LEU A 229 -0.11 4.98 -11.44
CA LEU A 229 -1.51 4.59 -11.33
C LEU A 229 -2.42 5.69 -11.88
N ASP A 230 -3.02 5.41 -13.04
CA ASP A 230 -4.03 6.22 -13.72
C ASP A 230 -5.37 5.47 -13.67
N LEU A 231 -6.22 5.82 -12.69
CA LEU A 231 -7.50 5.13 -12.44
C LEU A 231 -8.52 5.26 -13.58
N ARG A 232 -8.29 6.15 -14.56
CA ARG A 232 -9.12 6.22 -15.78
C ARG A 232 -8.80 5.09 -16.76
N LYS A 233 -7.74 4.32 -16.53
CA LYS A 233 -7.26 3.24 -17.39
C LYS A 233 -7.25 1.93 -16.63
N GLU A 234 -8.11 1.03 -17.06
CA GLU A 234 -8.19 -0.33 -16.51
C GLU A 234 -6.86 -1.10 -16.63
N SER A 235 -6.12 -0.89 -17.73
CA SER A 235 -4.79 -1.49 -17.89
C SER A 235 -3.77 -1.04 -16.84
N SER A 236 -3.95 0.16 -16.26
CA SER A 236 -3.06 0.68 -15.22
C SER A 236 -3.26 -0.07 -13.91
N ILE A 237 -4.52 -0.28 -13.50
CA ILE A 237 -4.82 -1.02 -12.27
C ILE A 237 -4.51 -2.52 -12.42
N GLN A 238 -4.76 -3.08 -13.60
CA GLN A 238 -4.39 -4.46 -13.92
C GLN A 238 -2.87 -4.67 -13.82
N TYR A 239 -2.08 -3.73 -14.34
CA TYR A 239 -0.62 -3.81 -14.27
C TYR A 239 -0.13 -3.72 -12.82
N VAL A 240 -0.67 -2.78 -12.03
CA VAL A 240 -0.36 -2.67 -10.59
C VAL A 240 -0.72 -3.96 -9.86
N LEU A 241 -1.92 -4.50 -10.07
CA LEU A 241 -2.36 -5.75 -9.46
C LEU A 241 -1.42 -6.91 -9.81
N SER A 242 -0.99 -7.02 -11.07
CA SER A 242 -0.02 -8.04 -11.48
C SER A 242 1.34 -7.89 -10.77
N GLN A 243 1.82 -6.66 -10.55
CA GLN A 243 3.06 -6.45 -9.79
C GLN A 243 2.91 -6.84 -8.32
N ILE A 244 1.75 -6.56 -7.73
CA ILE A 244 1.42 -6.96 -6.36
C ILE A 244 1.31 -8.48 -6.25
N ASP A 245 0.62 -9.12 -7.18
CA ASP A 245 0.47 -10.57 -7.23
C ASP A 245 1.83 -11.27 -7.29
N ASN A 246 2.75 -10.78 -8.14
CA ASN A 246 4.13 -11.29 -8.17
C ASN A 246 4.87 -11.07 -6.84
N CYS A 247 4.60 -9.97 -6.14
CA CYS A 247 5.25 -9.64 -4.87
C CYS A 247 4.79 -10.54 -3.72
N ILE A 248 3.51 -10.93 -3.70
CA ILE A 248 2.93 -11.82 -2.67
C ILE A 248 2.81 -13.27 -3.13
N GLN A 249 3.28 -13.57 -4.36
CA GLN A 249 3.22 -14.87 -5.02
C GLN A 249 1.78 -15.40 -5.18
N TYR A 250 0.81 -14.48 -5.37
CA TYR A 250 -0.58 -14.86 -5.57
C TYR A 250 -0.77 -15.59 -6.89
N GLY A 251 -1.39 -16.77 -6.84
CA GLY A 251 -1.73 -17.56 -8.03
C GLY A 251 -0.57 -18.37 -8.63
N GLU A 252 0.62 -18.40 -8.01
CA GLU A 252 1.72 -19.30 -8.42
C GLU A 252 1.38 -20.79 -8.15
N ASP A 253 0.56 -21.04 -7.13
CA ASP A 253 0.06 -22.39 -6.74
C ASP A 253 -1.30 -22.73 -7.37
N ALA A 254 -1.83 -21.90 -8.26
CA ALA A 254 -3.05 -22.22 -8.99
C ALA A 254 -2.75 -23.38 -9.94
N ASP A 255 -2.97 -24.62 -9.49
CA ASP A 255 -2.97 -25.82 -10.32
C ASP A 255 -3.70 -25.48 -11.63
N VAL A 256 -3.02 -25.72 -12.75
CA VAL A 256 -3.64 -25.64 -14.06
C VAL A 256 -4.84 -26.56 -14.00
N LYS A 257 -6.05 -26.01 -13.87
CA LYS A 257 -7.29 -26.76 -14.04
C LYS A 257 -7.30 -27.20 -15.49
N VAL A 258 -6.68 -28.35 -15.75
CA VAL A 258 -6.82 -29.06 -17.02
C VAL A 258 -8.31 -29.25 -17.15
N MET A 259 -8.94 -28.54 -18.08
CA MET A 259 -10.29 -28.87 -18.49
C MET A 259 -10.22 -30.33 -18.92
N GLU A 260 -10.74 -31.25 -18.10
CA GLU A 260 -11.04 -32.59 -18.56
C GLU A 260 -12.02 -32.39 -19.72
N PHE A 261 -11.50 -32.54 -20.94
CA PHE A 261 -12.35 -32.74 -22.10
C PHE A 261 -13.11 -34.02 -21.79
N ASP A 262 -14.39 -33.89 -21.43
CA ASP A 262 -15.34 -34.99 -21.47
C ASP A 262 -15.19 -35.62 -22.86
N PRO A 263 -14.78 -36.89 -22.97
CA PRO A 263 -14.87 -37.57 -24.25
C PRO A 263 -16.35 -37.56 -24.61
N GLU A 264 -16.69 -36.93 -25.74
CA GLU A 264 -18.03 -37.05 -26.31
C GLU A 264 -18.40 -38.54 -26.33
N ASP A 265 -19.46 -38.89 -25.61
CA ASP A 265 -20.10 -40.19 -25.67
C ASP A 265 -20.45 -40.46 -27.15
N GLU A 266 -19.59 -41.19 -27.87
CA GLU A 266 -19.98 -41.91 -29.06
C GLU A 266 -20.85 -43.09 -28.61
N ASP A 267 -22.15 -42.85 -28.44
CA ASP A 267 -23.17 -43.90 -28.46
C ASP A 267 -24.42 -43.44 -29.23
N ASP A 268 -24.79 -44.29 -30.21
CA ASP A 268 -25.93 -44.34 -31.15
C ASP A 268 -25.91 -43.56 -32.48
#